data_AF-A0A1U7J0B8-F1
#
_entry.id   AF-A0A1U7J0B8-F1
#
_cell.length_a   1.000
_cell.length_b   1.000
_cell.length_c   1.000
_cell.angle_alpha   90.00
_cell.angle_beta   90.00
_cell.angle_gamma   90.00
#
_symmetry.space_group_name_H-M   'P 1'
#
loop_
_entity.id
_entity.type
_entity.pdbx_description
1 polymer ?
#
loop_
_entity_poly.entity_id
_entity_poly.type
_entity_poly.pdbx_seq_one_letter_code
_entity_poly.pdbx_strand_id
1 'polypeptide(L)'
;MTSEKSDAPNTPDAIEHQNVPVEHRSLHDFLYSAADEHAAETAAAPPTASTGNTPLAIADWCEQTEDAKVTGVYAVHDREGQTQFIGISRNVSLSLRSHRLEKGESVCALVTVEPFSFPNREVMAALRDEWIAALPSPPPGNVDGTWDGTVGKAVTQAMSAAEREAYEAKKLKLRRAMADGSLAKEQDAAQAADPKTDLAAAMNDDNWSALIRDQTEQTRS
;
A
#
# COMPACT_ATOMS: atom_id res chain seq x y z
N MET A 1 -73.42 3.67 -12.09
CA MET A 1 -72.79 2.85 -11.03
C MET A 1 -72.04 1.73 -11.75
N THR A 2 -70.73 1.56 -11.64
CA THR A 2 -69.94 1.43 -10.41
C THR A 2 -68.51 1.93 -10.62
N SER A 3 -68.01 2.69 -9.65
CA SER A 3 -66.68 3.31 -9.60
C SER A 3 -65.55 2.29 -9.51
N GLU A 4 -64.48 2.61 -10.24
CA GLU A 4 -63.09 2.23 -9.98
C GLU A 4 -62.70 2.48 -8.52
N LYS A 5 -61.97 1.52 -7.94
CA LYS A 5 -61.05 1.80 -6.84
C LYS A 5 -59.79 0.97 -7.04
N SER A 6 -58.70 1.69 -7.26
CA SER A 6 -57.34 1.21 -7.41
C SER A 6 -56.88 0.44 -6.17
N ASP A 7 -56.23 -0.71 -6.37
CA ASP A 7 -55.48 -1.42 -5.35
C ASP A 7 -54.08 -1.70 -5.91
N ALA A 8 -53.07 -1.18 -5.23
CA ALA A 8 -51.66 -1.32 -5.58
C ALA A 8 -51.14 -2.69 -5.11
N PRO A 9 -50.13 -3.28 -5.79
CA PRO A 9 -49.55 -4.54 -5.33
C PRO A 9 -48.77 -4.33 -4.02
N ASN A 10 -49.18 -5.11 -3.02
CA ASN A 10 -48.63 -5.22 -1.68
C ASN A 10 -47.14 -5.59 -1.72
N THR A 11 -46.29 -4.72 -1.18
CA THR A 11 -44.86 -4.98 -0.92
C THR A 11 -44.75 -6.07 0.14
N PRO A 12 -43.94 -7.13 -0.04
CA PRO A 12 -43.84 -8.18 0.97
C PRO A 12 -43.24 -7.62 2.27
N ASP A 13 -43.96 -7.87 3.35
CA ASP A 13 -43.65 -7.47 4.72
C ASP A 13 -42.18 -7.72 5.09
N ALA A 14 -41.59 -6.69 5.69
CA ALA A 14 -40.31 -6.76 6.36
C ALA A 14 -40.33 -7.89 7.40
N ILE A 15 -39.24 -8.65 7.48
CA ILE A 15 -39.06 -9.75 8.42
C ILE A 15 -39.14 -9.17 9.84
N GLU A 16 -40.32 -9.27 10.47
CA GLU A 16 -40.57 -8.73 11.80
C GLU A 16 -39.67 -9.41 12.85
N HIS A 17 -39.08 -8.57 13.71
CA HIS A 17 -38.17 -8.90 14.82
C HIS A 17 -38.86 -9.65 15.99
N GLN A 18 -39.61 -10.71 15.69
CA GLN A 18 -40.50 -11.35 16.67
C GLN A 18 -39.91 -12.57 17.40
N ASN A 19 -38.62 -12.89 17.26
CA ASN A 19 -38.07 -14.01 18.05
C ASN A 19 -36.58 -13.92 18.40
N VAL A 20 -36.15 -12.79 18.99
CA VAL A 20 -34.80 -12.65 19.56
C VAL A 20 -34.90 -12.47 21.08
N PRO A 21 -34.23 -13.31 21.89
CA PRO A 21 -34.19 -13.16 23.35
C PRO A 21 -33.73 -11.77 23.78
N VAL A 22 -34.26 -11.26 24.90
CA VAL A 22 -34.07 -9.88 25.38
C VAL A 22 -32.58 -9.49 25.50
N GLU A 23 -31.70 -10.43 25.84
CA GLU A 23 -30.24 -10.25 25.95
C GLU A 23 -29.54 -9.92 24.62
N HIS A 24 -30.12 -10.29 23.47
CA HIS A 24 -29.54 -10.05 22.14
C HIS A 24 -30.29 -8.99 21.32
N ARG A 25 -31.34 -8.39 21.89
CA ARG A 25 -32.02 -7.23 21.25
C ARG A 25 -31.08 -6.05 21.07
N SER A 26 -30.18 -5.78 22.02
CA SER A 26 -29.25 -4.65 21.92
C SER A 26 -28.30 -4.76 20.73
N LEU A 27 -27.78 -5.96 20.44
CA LEU A 27 -26.88 -6.16 19.30
C LEU A 27 -27.63 -6.14 17.97
N HIS A 28 -28.87 -6.64 17.96
CA HIS A 28 -29.71 -6.62 16.77
C HIS A 28 -30.25 -5.21 16.45
N ASP A 29 -30.60 -4.43 17.46
CA ASP A 29 -30.96 -3.01 17.34
C ASP A 29 -29.74 -2.21 16.88
N PHE A 30 -28.54 -2.50 17.38
CA PHE A 30 -27.31 -1.89 16.88
C PHE A 30 -27.05 -2.21 15.39
N LEU A 31 -27.29 -3.44 14.95
CA LEU A 31 -27.01 -3.86 13.56
C LEU A 31 -28.10 -3.46 12.55
N TYR A 32 -29.35 -3.25 13.00
CA TYR A 32 -30.49 -3.05 12.10
C TYR A 32 -31.33 -1.78 12.37
N SER A 33 -31.17 -1.09 13.51
CA SER A 33 -31.86 0.19 13.81
C SER A 33 -31.13 1.40 13.20
N ALA A 34 -29.92 1.20 12.65
CA ALA A 34 -29.22 2.16 11.78
C ALA A 34 -29.71 2.11 10.31
N ALA A 35 -30.88 1.51 10.05
CA ALA A 35 -31.46 1.43 8.71
C ALA A 35 -31.91 2.80 8.14
N ASP A 36 -31.74 3.89 8.88
CA ASP A 36 -31.94 5.26 8.39
C ASP A 36 -30.84 6.23 8.83
N GLU A 37 -29.58 5.77 8.91
CA GLU A 37 -28.42 6.67 9.09
C GLU A 37 -27.34 6.49 8.00
N HIS A 38 -27.61 5.66 7.00
CA HIS A 38 -26.95 5.74 5.68
C HIS A 38 -27.68 6.70 4.74
N ALA A 39 -28.43 7.67 5.26
CA ALA A 39 -28.69 8.89 4.54
C ALA A 39 -27.33 9.56 4.33
N ALA A 40 -26.72 9.23 3.20
CA ALA A 40 -25.43 9.71 2.73
C ALA A 40 -25.21 11.13 3.24
N GLU A 41 -24.42 11.23 4.31
CA GLU A 41 -23.80 12.47 4.69
C GLU A 41 -23.25 12.99 3.39
N THR A 42 -23.80 14.12 2.96
CA THR A 42 -23.56 14.71 1.65
C THR A 42 -22.09 15.05 1.63
N ALA A 43 -21.27 14.06 1.28
CA ALA A 43 -19.89 14.21 0.97
C ALA A 43 -19.93 15.20 -0.17
N ALA A 44 -19.54 16.43 0.16
CA ALA A 44 -19.33 17.49 -0.80
C ALA A 44 -18.69 16.83 -2.02
N ALA A 45 -19.39 16.92 -3.16
CA ALA A 45 -18.90 16.34 -4.40
C ALA A 45 -17.42 16.74 -4.53
N PRO A 46 -16.49 15.77 -4.65
CA PRO A 46 -15.08 16.12 -4.74
C PRO A 46 -14.95 17.10 -5.91
N PRO A 47 -14.28 18.25 -5.71
CA PRO A 47 -14.20 19.29 -6.72
C PRO A 47 -13.69 18.66 -8.00
N THR A 48 -14.49 18.79 -9.07
CA THR A 48 -14.23 18.43 -10.47
C THR A 48 -12.91 17.67 -10.68
N ALA A 49 -12.84 16.42 -10.21
CA ALA A 49 -11.58 15.69 -10.16
C ALA A 49 -11.30 14.91 -11.46
N SER A 50 -12.08 15.16 -12.51
CA SER A 50 -11.75 14.66 -13.84
C SER A 50 -11.08 15.77 -14.60
N THR A 51 -9.94 15.46 -15.20
CA THR A 51 -9.27 16.39 -16.12
C THR A 51 -9.94 16.40 -17.50
N GLY A 52 -10.93 15.51 -17.72
CA GLY A 52 -11.57 15.29 -19.01
C GLY A 52 -10.55 14.96 -20.08
N ASN A 53 -10.72 15.52 -21.28
CA ASN A 53 -9.82 15.29 -22.42
C ASN A 53 -8.61 16.23 -22.47
N THR A 54 -8.51 17.20 -21.55
CA THR A 54 -7.44 18.21 -21.54
C THR A 54 -6.45 17.90 -20.43
N PRO A 55 -5.21 17.48 -20.75
CA PRO A 55 -4.18 17.26 -19.74
C PRO A 55 -3.89 18.55 -18.97
N LEU A 56 -3.75 18.44 -17.65
CA LEU A 56 -3.43 19.56 -16.76
C LEU A 56 -2.01 19.40 -16.20
N ALA A 57 -1.34 20.50 -15.88
CA ALA A 57 -0.05 20.42 -15.19
C ALA A 57 -0.18 19.67 -13.86
N ILE A 58 0.78 18.78 -13.58
CA ILE A 58 0.74 17.97 -12.35
C ILE A 58 0.78 18.84 -11.09
N ALA A 59 1.47 19.99 -11.15
CA ALA A 59 1.50 20.97 -10.06
C ALA A 59 0.08 21.50 -9.77
N ASP A 60 -0.57 22.07 -10.77
CA ASP A 60 -1.92 22.62 -10.67
C ASP A 60 -2.94 21.57 -10.23
N TRP A 61 -2.79 20.33 -10.70
CA TRP A 61 -3.63 19.21 -10.28
C TRP A 61 -3.48 18.91 -8.78
N CYS A 62 -2.23 18.86 -8.30
CA CYS A 62 -1.93 18.60 -6.89
C CYS A 62 -2.37 19.76 -5.98
N GLU A 63 -2.37 20.99 -6.47
CA GLU A 63 -2.87 22.17 -5.75
C GLU A 63 -4.40 22.16 -5.68
N GLN A 64 -5.10 21.87 -6.78
CA GLN A 64 -6.57 21.80 -6.80
C GLN A 64 -7.14 20.68 -5.95
N THR A 65 -6.43 19.56 -5.88
CA THR A 65 -6.87 18.41 -5.09
C THR A 65 -6.34 18.42 -3.66
N GLU A 66 -5.42 19.34 -3.32
CA GLU A 66 -4.77 19.43 -2.01
C GLU A 66 -4.40 18.04 -1.43
N ASP A 67 -4.96 17.69 -0.26
CA ASP A 67 -4.81 16.38 0.40
C ASP A 67 -6.05 15.48 0.23
N ALA A 68 -6.95 15.81 -0.71
CA ALA A 68 -8.09 14.99 -1.04
C ALA A 68 -7.63 13.63 -1.61
N LYS A 69 -8.21 12.55 -1.06
CA LYS A 69 -7.91 11.19 -1.49
C LYS A 69 -8.68 10.85 -2.76
N VAL A 70 -8.21 11.37 -3.89
CA VAL A 70 -8.75 11.02 -5.20
C VAL A 70 -8.27 9.62 -5.60
N THR A 71 -9.23 8.72 -5.80
CA THR A 71 -8.98 7.39 -6.36
C THR A 71 -9.35 7.38 -7.82
N GLY A 72 -8.53 6.79 -8.69
CA GLY A 72 -8.83 6.73 -10.11
C GLY A 72 -7.72 6.15 -10.98
N VAL A 73 -7.99 6.20 -12.29
CA VAL A 73 -7.03 5.91 -13.35
C VAL A 73 -6.38 7.23 -13.75
N TYR A 74 -5.08 7.23 -14.00
CA TYR A 74 -4.37 8.43 -14.41
C TYR A 74 -3.30 8.11 -15.46
N ALA A 75 -3.11 9.06 -16.38
CA ALA A 75 -2.08 9.06 -17.40
C ALA A 75 -1.12 10.22 -17.15
N VAL A 76 0.17 9.93 -17.10
CA VAL A 76 1.24 10.91 -16.97
C VAL A 76 1.82 11.17 -18.35
N HIS A 77 1.94 12.45 -18.69
CA HIS A 77 2.52 12.90 -19.94
C HIS A 77 3.72 13.81 -19.71
N ASP A 78 4.65 13.81 -20.66
CA ASP A 78 5.78 14.72 -20.67
C ASP A 78 5.38 16.13 -21.13
N ARG A 79 6.38 17.02 -21.28
CA ARG A 79 6.16 18.41 -21.74
C ARG A 79 5.67 18.51 -23.19
N GLU A 80 5.90 17.48 -23.99
CA GLU A 80 5.47 17.40 -25.39
C GLU A 80 4.07 16.77 -25.52
N GLY A 81 3.46 16.37 -24.39
CA GLY A 81 2.16 15.72 -24.35
C GLY A 81 2.20 14.23 -24.72
N GLN A 82 3.39 13.61 -24.74
CA GLN A 82 3.52 12.17 -24.97
C GLN A 82 3.22 11.41 -23.68
N THR A 83 2.40 10.37 -23.78
CA THR A 83 2.05 9.53 -22.62
C THR A 83 3.23 8.68 -22.20
N GLN A 84 3.73 8.93 -20.99
CA GLN A 84 4.88 8.23 -20.42
C GLN A 84 4.48 7.03 -19.57
N PHE A 85 3.32 7.12 -18.91
CA PHE A 85 2.82 6.08 -18.01
C PHE A 85 1.30 6.18 -17.80
N ILE A 86 0.61 5.05 -17.67
CA ILE A 86 -0.79 4.97 -17.28
C ILE A 86 -0.92 4.00 -16.10
N GLY A 87 -1.55 4.45 -15.01
CA GLY A 87 -1.67 3.69 -13.77
C GLY A 87 -3.01 3.85 -13.07
N ILE A 88 -3.21 3.05 -12.02
CA ILE A 88 -4.36 3.14 -11.11
C ILE A 88 -3.85 3.47 -9.71
N SER A 89 -4.57 4.30 -8.96
CA SER A 89 -4.19 4.62 -7.58
C SER A 89 -5.39 4.95 -6.71
N ARG A 90 -5.30 4.61 -5.43
CA ARG A 90 -6.23 5.04 -4.36
C ARG A 90 -5.94 6.45 -3.84
N ASN A 91 -4.79 7.00 -4.22
CA ASN A 91 -4.42 8.39 -3.96
C ASN A 91 -3.56 8.86 -5.14
N VAL A 92 -4.22 9.41 -6.15
CA VAL A 92 -3.58 9.87 -7.39
C VAL A 92 -2.56 10.95 -7.08
N SER A 93 -2.88 11.94 -6.24
CA SER A 93 -1.98 13.04 -5.90
C SER A 93 -0.69 12.56 -5.23
N LEU A 94 -0.77 11.57 -4.32
CA LEU A 94 0.42 10.95 -3.73
C LEU A 94 1.29 10.22 -4.76
N SER A 95 0.66 9.46 -5.67
CA SER A 95 1.36 8.76 -6.74
C SER A 95 2.09 9.73 -7.68
N LEU A 96 1.43 10.80 -8.09
CA LEU A 96 2.02 11.82 -8.97
C LEU A 96 3.20 12.55 -8.32
N ARG A 97 3.08 12.92 -7.03
CA ARG A 97 4.20 13.52 -6.27
C ARG A 97 5.40 12.55 -6.22
N SER A 98 5.13 11.26 -5.99
CA SER A 98 6.17 10.22 -5.97
C SER A 98 6.87 10.07 -7.33
N HIS A 99 6.10 10.03 -8.42
CA HIS A 99 6.65 9.94 -9.78
C HIS A 99 7.49 11.17 -10.14
N ARG A 100 7.03 12.38 -9.79
CA ARG A 100 7.80 13.61 -10.01
C ARG A 100 9.14 13.61 -9.30
N LEU A 101 9.21 13.08 -8.08
CA LEU A 101 10.46 12.97 -7.32
C LEU A 101 11.44 11.97 -7.94
N GLU A 102 10.96 10.82 -8.46
CA GLU A 102 11.83 9.78 -9.00
C GLU A 102 12.22 10.00 -10.47
N LYS A 103 11.32 10.53 -11.30
CA LYS A 103 11.52 10.67 -12.77
C LYS A 103 11.82 12.11 -13.21
N GLY A 104 11.51 13.10 -12.37
CA GLY A 104 11.70 14.52 -12.67
C GLY A 104 10.53 15.18 -13.41
N GLU A 105 10.53 16.51 -13.43
CA GLU A 105 9.43 17.33 -13.95
C GLU A 105 9.33 17.37 -15.48
N SER A 106 10.38 16.95 -16.20
CA SER A 106 10.34 16.86 -17.66
C SER A 106 9.48 15.68 -18.12
N VAL A 107 9.59 14.55 -17.43
CA VAL A 107 8.84 13.31 -17.73
C VAL A 107 7.44 13.34 -17.12
N CYS A 108 7.29 13.99 -15.97
CA CYS A 108 6.03 14.14 -15.25
C CYS A 108 5.57 15.60 -15.31
N ALA A 109 5.12 16.06 -16.48
CA ALA A 109 4.72 17.45 -16.68
C ALA A 109 3.20 17.61 -16.60
N LEU A 110 2.45 16.77 -17.31
CA LEU A 110 1.00 16.85 -17.43
C LEU A 110 0.36 15.55 -16.93
N VAL A 111 -0.91 15.63 -16.54
CA VAL A 111 -1.71 14.50 -16.11
C VAL A 111 -3.14 14.57 -16.66
N THR A 112 -3.67 13.41 -16.99
CA THR A 112 -5.10 13.18 -17.21
C THR A 112 -5.58 12.19 -16.16
N VAL A 113 -6.63 12.52 -15.42
CA VAL A 113 -7.18 11.71 -14.34
C VAL A 113 -8.65 11.44 -14.60
N GLU A 114 -9.05 10.17 -14.48
CA GLU A 114 -10.45 9.76 -14.40
C GLU A 114 -10.75 9.25 -12.98
N PRO A 115 -11.48 10.04 -12.16
CA PRO A 115 -11.75 9.72 -10.77
C PRO A 115 -12.90 8.71 -10.63
N PHE A 116 -12.84 7.88 -9.59
CA PHE A 116 -13.86 6.90 -9.26
C PHE A 116 -14.38 7.14 -7.84
N SER A 117 -15.68 7.44 -7.72
CA SER A 117 -16.35 7.54 -6.42
C SER A 117 -16.45 6.19 -5.71
N PHE A 118 -16.60 5.11 -6.47
CA PHE A 118 -16.67 3.74 -5.97
C PHE A 118 -15.59 2.89 -6.65
N PRO A 119 -14.41 2.77 -6.03
CA PRO A 119 -13.27 2.14 -6.68
C PRO A 119 -13.41 0.63 -6.77
N ASN A 120 -13.56 0.14 -8.00
CA ASN A 120 -13.45 -1.28 -8.31
C ASN A 120 -12.15 -1.53 -9.08
N ARG A 121 -11.30 -2.40 -8.55
CA ARG A 121 -9.98 -2.69 -9.13
C ARG A 121 -10.07 -3.25 -10.55
N GLU A 122 -11.05 -4.10 -10.83
CA GLU A 122 -11.23 -4.70 -12.16
C GLU A 122 -11.66 -3.65 -13.18
N VAL A 123 -12.61 -2.79 -12.80
CA VAL A 123 -13.10 -1.70 -13.66
C VAL A 123 -11.98 -0.68 -13.94
N MET A 124 -11.24 -0.26 -12.92
CA MET A 124 -10.12 0.67 -13.09
C MET A 124 -8.99 0.04 -13.92
N ALA A 125 -8.71 -1.25 -13.74
CA ALA A 125 -7.71 -1.95 -14.55
C ALA A 125 -8.15 -2.05 -16.01
N ALA A 126 -9.43 -2.36 -16.28
CA ALA A 126 -9.97 -2.38 -17.63
C ALA A 126 -9.86 -1.02 -18.31
N LEU A 127 -10.19 0.08 -17.63
CA LEU A 127 -10.06 1.43 -18.18
C LEU A 127 -8.59 1.81 -18.42
N ARG A 128 -7.67 1.44 -17.53
CA ARG A 128 -6.23 1.60 -17.77
C ARG A 128 -5.80 0.87 -19.04
N ASP A 129 -6.24 -0.38 -19.21
CA ASP A 129 -5.87 -1.20 -20.36
C ASP A 129 -6.48 -0.65 -21.67
N GLU A 130 -7.69 -0.09 -21.60
CA GLU A 130 -8.32 0.64 -22.70
C GLU A 130 -7.50 1.88 -23.10
N TRP A 131 -7.05 2.68 -22.13
CA TRP A 131 -6.21 3.85 -22.41
C TRP A 131 -4.87 3.46 -23.04
N ILE A 132 -4.25 2.36 -22.57
CA ILE A 132 -3.02 1.83 -23.17
C ILE A 132 -3.28 1.35 -24.61
N ALA A 133 -4.39 0.66 -24.85
CA ALA A 133 -4.74 0.14 -26.17
C ALA A 133 -5.14 1.23 -27.18
N ALA A 134 -5.63 2.38 -26.71
CA ALA A 134 -5.96 3.53 -27.54
C ALA A 134 -4.71 4.25 -28.09
N LEU A 135 -3.54 4.03 -27.49
CA LEU A 135 -2.29 4.62 -27.94
C LEU A 135 -1.67 3.81 -29.09
N PRO A 136 -0.95 4.45 -30.03
CA PRO A 136 -0.24 3.75 -31.11
C PRO A 136 0.79 2.74 -30.62
N SER A 137 1.34 2.98 -29.43
CA SER A 137 2.31 2.11 -28.77
C SER A 137 2.14 2.20 -27.25
N PRO A 138 2.43 1.12 -26.50
CA PRO A 138 2.36 1.17 -25.05
C PRO A 138 3.36 2.20 -24.49
N PRO A 139 2.99 2.96 -23.44
CA PRO A 139 3.88 3.94 -22.83
C PRO A 139 5.17 3.28 -22.31
N PRO A 140 6.33 3.96 -22.40
CA PRO A 140 7.61 3.41 -21.94
C PRO A 140 7.55 2.90 -20.50
N GLY A 141 6.89 3.64 -19.61
CA GLY A 141 6.76 3.32 -18.19
C GLY A 141 5.89 2.09 -17.89
N ASN A 142 5.02 1.69 -18.81
CA ASN A 142 4.19 0.50 -18.69
C ASN A 142 4.89 -0.77 -19.22
N VAL A 143 5.96 -0.61 -19.99
CA VAL A 143 6.74 -1.73 -20.56
C VAL A 143 7.97 -2.03 -19.71
N ASP A 144 8.63 -0.98 -19.21
CA ASP A 144 9.90 -1.10 -18.48
C ASP A 144 9.74 -1.53 -17.00
N GLY A 145 8.51 -1.46 -16.46
CA GLY A 145 8.20 -1.80 -15.07
C GLY A 145 8.83 -0.85 -14.03
N THR A 146 9.43 0.28 -14.46
CA THR A 146 10.18 1.16 -13.57
C THR A 146 9.31 2.09 -12.73
N TRP A 147 7.98 2.02 -12.89
CA TRP A 147 7.00 2.90 -12.27
C TRP A 147 6.20 2.25 -11.13
N ASP A 148 6.14 0.91 -11.06
CA ASP A 148 5.30 0.16 -10.10
C ASP A 148 5.79 0.25 -8.62
N GLY A 149 7.00 0.76 -8.38
CA GLY A 149 7.63 0.85 -7.04
C GLY A 149 7.84 2.26 -6.50
N THR A 150 7.50 3.31 -7.26
CA THR A 150 7.87 4.69 -6.93
C THR A 150 7.21 5.19 -5.65
N VAL A 151 5.95 4.82 -5.41
CA VAL A 151 5.18 5.22 -4.23
C VAL A 151 5.79 4.64 -2.95
N GLY A 152 6.25 3.38 -2.97
CA GLY A 152 6.89 2.75 -1.82
C GLY A 152 8.23 3.42 -1.48
N LYS A 153 9.05 3.69 -2.50
CA LYS A 153 10.32 4.41 -2.32
C LYS A 153 10.11 5.85 -1.84
N ALA A 154 9.11 6.55 -2.37
CA ALA A 154 8.79 7.92 -1.96
C ALA A 154 8.34 8.01 -0.50
N VAL A 155 7.57 7.03 -0.01
CA VAL A 155 7.23 6.95 1.43
C VAL A 155 8.49 6.76 2.28
N THR A 156 9.41 5.89 1.87
CA THR A 156 10.69 5.72 2.58
C THR A 156 11.55 6.99 2.51
N GLN A 157 11.56 7.69 1.38
CA GLN A 157 12.34 8.92 1.19
C GLN A 157 11.74 10.14 1.89
N ALA A 158 10.42 10.22 2.02
CA ALA A 158 9.73 11.30 2.74
C ALA A 158 9.80 11.15 4.26
N MET A 159 10.09 9.94 4.78
CA MET A 159 10.37 9.75 6.21
C MET A 159 11.67 10.44 6.61
N SER A 160 11.63 11.18 7.71
CA SER A 160 12.83 11.72 8.36
C SER A 160 13.76 10.57 8.77
N ALA A 161 15.06 10.86 8.94
CA ALA A 161 16.04 9.83 9.33
C ALA A 161 15.59 9.04 10.59
N ALA A 162 14.98 9.74 11.56
CA ALA A 162 14.44 9.13 12.78
C ALA A 162 13.24 8.20 12.52
N GLU A 163 12.35 8.55 11.59
CA GLU A 163 11.20 7.69 11.24
C GLU A 163 11.62 6.45 10.43
N ARG A 164 12.67 6.58 9.60
CA ARG A 164 13.26 5.43 8.88
C ARG A 164 13.89 4.44 9.85
N GLU A 165 14.65 4.92 10.83
CA GLU A 165 15.24 4.08 11.88
C GLU A 165 14.15 3.36 12.70
N ALA A 166 13.06 4.05 13.04
CA ALA A 166 11.93 3.44 13.73
C ALA A 166 11.21 2.39 12.88
N TYR A 167 11.08 2.61 11.57
CA TYR A 167 10.49 1.64 10.64
C TYR A 167 11.37 0.39 10.48
N GLU A 168 12.68 0.55 10.27
CA GLU A 168 13.63 -0.56 10.21
C GLU A 168 13.72 -1.32 11.54
N ALA A 169 13.70 -0.62 12.68
CA ALA A 169 13.68 -1.24 14.00
C ALA A 169 12.40 -2.06 14.23
N LYS A 170 11.23 -1.54 13.82
CA LYS A 170 9.97 -2.29 13.88
C LYS A 170 9.98 -3.51 12.96
N LYS A 171 10.51 -3.38 11.76
CA LYS A 171 10.67 -4.47 10.79
C LYS A 171 11.61 -5.55 11.32
N LEU A 172 12.76 -5.17 11.88
CA LEU A 172 13.72 -6.07 12.50
C LEU A 172 13.13 -6.77 13.71
N LYS A 173 12.38 -6.06 14.56
CA LYS A 173 11.69 -6.63 15.72
C LYS A 173 10.61 -7.62 15.30
N LEU A 174 9.85 -7.31 14.25
CA LEU A 174 8.84 -8.21 13.69
C LEU A 174 9.50 -9.47 13.10
N ARG A 175 10.59 -9.32 12.33
CA ARG A 175 11.35 -10.43 11.78
C ARG A 175 11.95 -11.32 12.87
N ARG A 176 12.43 -10.72 13.97
CA ARG A 176 12.91 -11.43 15.16
C ARG A 176 11.79 -12.17 15.91
N ALA A 177 10.61 -11.56 16.03
CA ALA A 177 9.45 -12.19 16.67
C ALA A 177 8.88 -13.36 15.86
N MET A 178 9.08 -13.35 14.54
CA MET A 178 8.66 -14.42 13.62
C MET A 178 9.64 -15.61 13.57
N ALA A 179 10.72 -15.60 14.38
CA ALA A 179 11.73 -16.67 14.44
C ALA A 179 12.22 -17.15 13.06
N ASP A 180 12.35 -16.22 12.11
CA ASP A 180 12.88 -16.51 10.77
C ASP A 180 14.34 -16.95 10.91
N GLY A 181 14.59 -18.26 10.77
CA GLY A 181 15.88 -18.92 11.01
C GLY A 181 17.01 -18.42 10.10
N SER A 182 16.71 -17.64 9.06
CA SER A 182 17.69 -16.94 8.23
C SER A 182 18.49 -15.89 9.03
N LEU A 183 17.87 -15.22 10.01
CA LEU A 183 18.52 -14.16 10.80
C LEU A 183 19.49 -14.73 11.84
N ALA A 184 19.14 -15.87 12.44
CA ALA A 184 20.04 -16.62 13.32
C ALA A 184 21.27 -17.10 12.52
N LYS A 185 21.05 -17.60 11.30
CA LYS A 185 22.12 -18.10 10.43
C LYS A 185 23.06 -16.99 9.94
N GLU A 186 22.56 -15.78 9.69
CA GLU A 186 23.39 -14.60 9.35
C GLU A 186 24.13 -14.03 10.57
N GLN A 187 23.52 -14.08 11.77
CA GLN A 187 24.19 -13.66 13.02
C GLN A 187 25.30 -14.64 13.43
N ASP A 188 25.07 -15.96 13.29
CA ASP A 188 26.08 -16.98 13.53
C ASP A 188 27.22 -16.90 12.50
N ALA A 189 26.90 -16.59 11.23
CA ALA A 189 27.93 -16.40 10.19
C ALA A 189 28.76 -15.13 10.39
N ALA A 190 28.17 -14.05 10.95
CA ALA A 190 28.89 -12.83 11.29
C ALA A 190 29.76 -12.99 12.56
N GLN A 191 29.35 -13.84 13.51
CA GLN A 191 30.16 -14.17 14.70
C GLN A 191 31.29 -15.16 14.40
N ALA A 192 31.13 -16.05 13.42
CA ALA A 192 32.20 -16.95 12.98
C ALA A 192 33.33 -16.24 12.18
N ALA A 193 33.14 -14.99 11.78
CA ALA A 193 34.11 -14.22 11.00
C ALA A 193 35.01 -13.29 11.84
N ASP A 194 34.83 -13.22 13.17
CA ASP A 194 35.72 -12.45 14.06
C ASP A 194 36.74 -13.39 14.76
N PRO A 195 38.02 -13.41 14.34
CA PRO A 195 39.05 -14.26 14.94
C PRO A 195 39.38 -13.89 16.41
N LYS A 196 38.77 -12.84 16.97
CA LYS A 196 38.91 -12.48 18.39
C LYS A 196 37.99 -13.27 19.33
N THR A 197 36.87 -13.83 18.85
CA THR A 197 35.96 -14.62 19.68
C THR A 197 36.50 -16.03 19.98
N ASP A 198 37.30 -16.61 19.08
CA ASP A 198 37.98 -17.90 19.31
C ASP A 198 38.99 -17.84 20.46
N LEU A 199 39.68 -16.72 20.64
CA LEU A 199 40.66 -16.56 21.72
C LEU A 199 39.98 -16.44 23.11
N ALA A 200 38.77 -15.86 23.16
CA ALA A 200 38.01 -15.72 24.39
C ALA A 200 37.28 -17.03 24.78
N ALA A 201 36.82 -17.81 23.79
CA ALA A 201 36.23 -19.13 24.03
C ALA A 201 37.25 -20.14 24.59
N ALA A 202 38.51 -20.09 24.11
CA ALA A 202 39.59 -20.92 24.63
C ALA A 202 39.97 -20.61 26.10
N MET A 203 39.59 -19.44 26.61
CA MET A 203 39.85 -19.02 28.00
C MET A 203 38.73 -19.42 28.98
N ASN A 204 37.55 -19.78 28.48
CA ASN A 204 36.36 -20.02 29.29
C ASN A 204 35.86 -21.47 29.25
N ASP A 205 36.35 -22.28 28.31
CA ASP A 205 36.09 -23.71 28.29
C ASP A 205 37.29 -24.43 28.92
N ASP A 206 37.06 -25.06 30.08
CA ASP A 206 38.04 -25.76 30.92
C ASP A 206 38.71 -26.96 30.20
N ASN A 207 39.40 -26.71 29.08
CA ASN A 207 40.19 -27.69 28.34
C ASN A 207 41.62 -27.78 28.89
N TRP A 208 41.76 -27.65 30.20
CA TRP A 208 43.01 -27.89 30.93
C TRP A 208 43.49 -29.34 30.80
N SER A 209 42.59 -30.27 30.45
CA SER A 209 42.92 -31.70 30.33
C SER A 209 43.57 -32.10 29.01
N ALA A 210 43.46 -31.29 27.95
CA ALA A 210 44.20 -31.52 26.69
C ALA A 210 45.65 -31.01 26.80
N LEU A 211 45.86 -29.87 27.47
CA LEU A 211 47.16 -29.23 27.60
C LEU A 211 48.13 -30.00 28.52
N ILE A 212 47.59 -30.69 29.55
CA ILE A 212 48.39 -31.56 30.42
C ILE A 212 48.85 -32.84 29.71
N ARG A 213 48.06 -33.39 28.78
CA ARG A 213 48.45 -34.58 28.00
C ARG A 213 49.63 -34.28 27.07
N ASP A 214 49.58 -33.14 26.39
CA ASP A 214 50.65 -32.69 25.49
C ASP A 214 51.98 -32.45 26.24
N GLN A 215 51.92 -31.87 27.45
CA GLN A 215 53.12 -31.63 28.25
C GLN A 215 53.75 -32.93 28.81
N THR A 216 52.94 -33.94 29.17
CA THR A 216 53.47 -35.24 29.60
C THR A 216 54.13 -36.03 28.47
N GLU A 217 53.69 -35.86 27.23
CA GLU A 217 54.30 -36.52 26.07
C GLU A 217 55.67 -35.90 25.71
N GLN A 218 55.83 -34.58 25.89
CA GLN A 218 57.10 -33.90 25.61
C GLN A 218 58.21 -34.17 26.64
N THR A 219 57.89 -34.59 27.87
CA THR A 219 58.90 -34.94 28.89
C THR A 219 59.33 -36.41 28.89
N ARG A 220 58.72 -37.26 28.04
CA ARG A 220 59.03 -38.69 27.95
C ARG A 220 59.86 -39.06 26.71
N SER A 221 60.31 -38.08 25.92
CA SER A 221 61.30 -38.28 24.85
C SER A 221 62.68 -37.78 25.21
#